data_AF-A0A3M1JS07-F1
#
_entry.id   AF-A0A3M1JS07-F1
#
_cell.length_a   1.000
_cell.length_b   1.000
_cell.length_c   1.000
_cell.angle_alpha   90.00
_cell.angle_beta   90.00
_cell.angle_gamma   90.00
#
_symmetry.space_group_name_H-M   'P 1'
#
loop_
_entity.id
_entity.type
_entity.pdbx_description
1 polymer ?
#
loop_
_entity_poly.entity_id
_entity_poly.type
_entity_poly.pdbx_seq_one_letter_code
_entity_poly.pdbx_strand_id
1 'polypeptide(L)'
;LESARARKPDAEVGDFLADSLPPMDFGRVAAQTAKQVIVQKVRDAERERQYLEFKDRVGDIISGVVKRVEYGNVVVDIGRAEGVIRRDQTIPREHFHNGDRVRAYIYEVRREQRGPQIFLSRTKPEFMAKLFMQEVPEIYDGIIEIKSVARDPGSRAKIAVVSNDHSIDPVGACVGMRGSRVQAVVGELQGEKIDIIQWSPDPATFVVSALAPADVVKVVLDEESQRVEVVVPDDQLSLAIGRRGQNVRLASQLTGWTIDILTEDEESERRQEEFKARTAEFVQQLDVDETLGQLLAAEGFADLEEIAYVDPEEFLGIEGFDEDLIAELQGRARDVLQKRTAQAEEKRVALGVEDDVAAIEGLTPEMLVALGEAGIKTLDDLGDLAADELTSSKDGILKDFGLSDEEANAIIMAARAHWFEDEEVEDGAHAGEAADEEADEEAGEEA
;
A
#
# COMPACT_ATOMS: atom_id res chain seq x y z
N LEU A 1 55.65 -34.09 -0.22
CA LEU A 1 56.53 -33.12 0.47
C LEU A 1 57.98 -33.20 -0.01
N GLU A 2 58.61 -34.38 -0.05
CA GLU A 2 60.01 -34.53 -0.47
C GLU A 2 60.27 -34.05 -1.91
N SER A 3 59.39 -34.37 -2.86
CA SER A 3 59.44 -33.90 -4.25
C SER A 3 59.20 -32.39 -4.39
N ALA A 4 58.39 -31.80 -3.51
CA ALA A 4 58.17 -30.35 -3.42
C ALA A 4 59.42 -29.63 -2.87
N ARG A 5 60.03 -30.18 -1.81
CA ARG A 5 61.26 -29.69 -1.18
C ARG A 5 62.48 -29.76 -2.09
N ALA A 6 62.47 -30.64 -3.09
CA ALA A 6 63.52 -30.69 -4.11
C ALA A 6 63.52 -29.46 -5.04
N ARG A 7 62.37 -28.80 -5.23
CA ARG A 7 62.23 -27.58 -6.06
C ARG A 7 62.22 -26.30 -5.23
N LYS A 8 61.58 -26.33 -4.06
CA LYS A 8 61.53 -25.22 -3.09
C LYS A 8 61.86 -25.79 -1.70
N PRO A 9 63.09 -25.64 -1.19
CA PRO A 9 63.58 -26.31 0.03
C PRO A 9 62.74 -26.10 1.30
N ASP A 10 62.04 -24.98 1.36
CA ASP A 10 61.15 -24.53 2.44
C ASP A 10 59.67 -24.86 2.20
N ALA A 11 59.33 -25.69 1.20
CA ALA A 11 57.94 -26.03 0.91
C ALA A 11 57.24 -26.81 2.05
N GLU A 12 56.05 -26.35 2.41
CA GLU A 12 55.15 -26.95 3.39
C GLU A 12 53.88 -27.53 2.74
N VAL A 13 53.10 -28.31 3.49
CA VAL A 13 51.82 -28.85 2.98
C VAL A 13 50.82 -27.69 2.85
N GLY A 14 50.28 -27.47 1.64
CA GLY A 14 49.38 -26.36 1.33
C GLY A 14 50.02 -25.28 0.44
N ASP A 15 51.34 -25.31 0.24
CA ASP A 15 52.02 -24.39 -0.66
C ASP A 15 51.74 -24.69 -2.15
N PHE A 16 51.55 -23.63 -2.93
CA PHE A 16 51.45 -23.72 -4.39
C PHE A 16 52.84 -23.68 -5.02
N LEU A 17 53.21 -24.75 -5.75
CA LEU A 17 54.40 -24.78 -6.59
C LEU A 17 54.02 -24.36 -8.01
N ALA A 18 54.54 -23.21 -8.45
CA ALA A 18 54.36 -22.73 -9.82
C ALA A 18 55.46 -23.28 -10.71
N ASP A 19 55.08 -24.04 -11.75
CA ASP A 19 56.01 -24.47 -12.79
C ASP A 19 56.09 -23.41 -13.89
N SER A 20 57.32 -23.04 -14.28
CA SER A 20 57.53 -22.07 -15.34
C SER A 20 57.14 -22.68 -16.68
N LEU A 21 56.11 -22.11 -17.31
CA LEU A 21 55.68 -22.53 -18.64
C LEU A 21 56.77 -22.18 -19.68
N PRO A 22 56.96 -23.03 -20.71
CA PRO A 22 57.87 -22.73 -21.80
C PRO A 22 57.48 -21.39 -22.47
N PRO A 23 58.46 -20.62 -22.98
CA PRO A 23 58.19 -19.34 -23.61
C PRO A 23 57.25 -19.55 -24.81
N MET A 24 56.06 -18.94 -24.74
CA MET A 24 55.10 -18.98 -25.84
C MET A 24 55.46 -17.93 -26.89
N ASP A 25 55.64 -18.36 -28.13
CA ASP A 25 55.79 -17.45 -29.27
C ASP A 25 54.45 -16.83 -29.62
N PHE A 26 54.20 -15.61 -29.13
CA PHE A 26 53.01 -14.84 -29.49
C PHE A 26 53.11 -14.36 -30.95
N GLY A 27 52.62 -15.18 -31.88
CA GLY A 27 52.47 -14.79 -33.28
C GLY A 27 51.51 -13.59 -33.46
N ARG A 28 51.49 -13.00 -34.66
CA ARG A 28 50.63 -11.84 -35.00
C ARG A 28 49.15 -12.05 -34.64
N VAL A 29 48.64 -13.28 -34.82
CA VAL A 29 47.25 -13.65 -34.51
C VAL A 29 47.01 -13.59 -33.00
N ALA A 30 47.91 -14.17 -32.19
CA ALA A 30 47.80 -14.15 -30.73
C ALA A 30 47.86 -12.72 -30.17
N ALA A 31 48.70 -11.85 -30.73
CA ALA A 31 48.75 -10.44 -30.35
C ALA A 31 47.45 -9.67 -30.68
N GLN A 32 46.81 -9.96 -31.82
CA GLN A 32 45.51 -9.37 -32.17
C GLN A 32 44.39 -9.88 -31.26
N THR A 33 44.34 -11.18 -30.96
CA THR A 33 43.39 -11.76 -30.02
C THR A 33 43.59 -11.20 -28.61
N ALA A 34 44.83 -11.08 -28.14
CA ALA A 34 45.15 -10.47 -26.86
C ALA A 34 44.68 -9.01 -26.79
N LYS A 35 44.91 -8.22 -27.84
CA LYS A 35 44.38 -6.84 -27.92
C LYS A 35 42.86 -6.81 -27.79
N GLN A 36 42.14 -7.71 -28.48
CA GLN A 36 40.68 -7.79 -28.40
C GLN A 36 40.20 -8.15 -26.98
N VAL A 37 40.82 -9.16 -26.36
CA VAL A 37 40.49 -9.58 -24.98
C VAL A 37 40.79 -8.48 -23.98
N ILE A 38 41.93 -7.78 -24.11
CA ILE A 38 42.29 -6.65 -23.24
C ILE A 38 41.27 -5.53 -23.39
N VAL A 39 40.91 -5.13 -24.61
CA VAL A 39 39.89 -4.09 -24.83
C VAL A 39 38.54 -4.50 -24.26
N GLN A 40 38.17 -5.77 -24.37
CA GLN A 40 36.94 -6.29 -23.76
C GLN A 40 37.00 -6.23 -22.23
N LYS A 41 38.08 -6.70 -21.60
CA LYS A 41 38.27 -6.65 -20.14
C LYS A 41 38.27 -5.21 -19.61
N VAL A 42 38.88 -4.27 -20.34
CA VAL A 42 38.83 -2.85 -20.00
C VAL A 42 37.40 -2.31 -20.05
N ARG A 43 36.63 -2.65 -21.10
CA ARG A 43 35.22 -2.26 -21.21
C ARG A 43 34.36 -2.86 -20.11
N ASP A 44 34.59 -4.13 -19.76
CA ASP A 44 33.84 -4.80 -18.69
C ASP A 44 34.15 -4.18 -17.32
N ALA A 45 35.42 -3.84 -17.06
CA ALA A 45 35.81 -3.12 -15.85
C ALA A 45 35.20 -1.70 -15.80
N GLU A 46 35.12 -1.00 -16.92
CA GLU A 46 34.50 0.32 -17.01
C GLU A 46 32.99 0.27 -16.75
N ARG A 47 32.30 -0.73 -17.32
CA ARG A 47 30.86 -0.98 -17.09
C ARG A 47 30.57 -1.32 -15.62
N GLU A 48 31.38 -2.17 -15.00
CA GLU A 48 31.20 -2.52 -13.59
C GLU A 48 31.41 -1.29 -12.71
N ARG A 49 32.42 -0.46 -13.01
CA ARG A 49 32.65 0.80 -12.30
C ARG A 49 31.46 1.76 -12.44
N GLN A 50 30.89 1.90 -13.65
CA GLN A 50 29.68 2.70 -13.87
C GLN A 50 28.52 2.18 -13.02
N TYR A 51 28.27 0.87 -13.01
CA TYR A 51 27.20 0.29 -12.20
C TYR A 51 27.37 0.59 -10.72
N LEU A 52 28.58 0.35 -10.18
CA LEU A 52 28.88 0.61 -8.78
C LEU A 52 28.74 2.10 -8.40
N GLU A 53 29.00 3.02 -9.32
CA GLU A 53 28.84 4.46 -9.10
C GLU A 53 27.36 4.88 -9.02
N PHE A 54 26.49 4.28 -9.82
CA PHE A 54 25.08 4.71 -9.93
C PHE A 54 24.09 3.89 -9.11
N LYS A 55 24.42 2.64 -8.74
CA LYS A 55 23.53 1.79 -7.92
C LYS A 55 23.15 2.47 -6.59
N ASP A 56 24.10 3.19 -5.99
CA ASP A 56 23.93 3.84 -4.68
C ASP A 56 23.33 5.25 -4.82
N ARG A 57 23.08 5.69 -6.06
CA ARG A 57 22.48 7.00 -6.41
C ARG A 57 21.03 6.89 -6.86
N VAL A 58 20.44 5.69 -6.77
CA VAL A 58 18.99 5.52 -6.93
C VAL A 58 18.30 6.37 -5.86
N GLY A 59 17.37 7.23 -6.26
CA GLY A 59 16.78 8.22 -5.37
C GLY A 59 17.27 9.66 -5.57
N ASP A 60 18.31 9.87 -6.38
CA ASP A 60 18.87 11.21 -6.60
C ASP A 60 18.42 11.87 -7.90
N ILE A 61 18.48 13.20 -7.92
CA ILE A 61 18.36 13.98 -9.15
C ILE A 61 19.73 14.08 -9.82
N ILE A 62 19.78 13.75 -11.10
CA ILE A 62 20.94 13.95 -11.95
C ILE A 62 20.63 14.95 -13.06
N SER A 63 21.63 15.75 -13.40
CA SER A 63 21.59 16.63 -14.57
C SER A 63 22.39 16.01 -15.70
N GLY A 64 21.88 16.08 -16.92
CA GLY A 64 22.56 15.60 -18.11
C GLY A 64 22.18 16.38 -19.36
N VAL A 65 22.72 15.94 -20.49
CA VAL A 65 22.47 16.52 -21.81
C VAL A 65 21.82 15.47 -22.70
N VAL A 66 20.71 15.81 -23.34
CA VAL A 66 20.04 14.92 -24.28
C VAL A 66 20.95 14.67 -25.47
N LYS A 67 21.33 13.39 -25.67
CA LYS A 67 22.21 12.96 -26.76
C LYS A 67 21.42 12.57 -28.00
N ARG A 68 20.27 11.93 -27.81
CA ARG A 68 19.36 11.52 -28.88
C ARG A 68 17.98 11.18 -28.35
N VAL A 69 16.98 11.28 -29.23
CA VAL A 69 15.59 10.90 -28.95
C VAL A 69 15.20 9.81 -29.96
N GLU A 70 14.82 8.63 -29.46
CA GLU A 70 14.54 7.43 -30.26
C GLU A 70 13.14 6.90 -29.94
N TYR A 71 12.21 6.97 -30.90
CA TYR A 71 10.84 6.44 -30.75
C TYR A 71 10.11 6.90 -29.46
N GLY A 72 10.45 8.10 -28.97
CA GLY A 72 9.89 8.67 -27.73
C GLY A 72 10.69 8.38 -26.46
N ASN A 73 11.75 7.57 -26.52
CA ASN A 73 12.73 7.45 -25.44
C ASN A 73 13.81 8.51 -25.60
N VAL A 74 14.26 9.09 -24.48
CA VAL A 74 15.28 10.13 -24.45
C VAL A 74 16.54 9.55 -23.83
N VAL A 75 17.63 9.53 -24.60
CA VAL A 75 18.94 9.11 -24.12
C VAL A 75 19.69 10.34 -23.66
N VAL A 76 20.05 10.36 -22.38
CA VAL A 76 20.69 11.46 -21.69
C VAL A 76 22.13 11.08 -21.35
N ASP A 77 23.07 11.91 -21.79
CA ASP A 77 24.45 11.83 -21.34
C ASP A 77 24.57 12.45 -19.93
N ILE A 78 24.94 11.61 -18.97
CA ILE A 78 25.15 11.99 -17.56
C ILE A 78 26.64 11.97 -17.20
N GLY A 79 27.50 12.17 -18.20
CA GLY A 79 28.94 12.30 -18.09
C GLY A 79 29.66 10.97 -18.31
N ARG A 80 29.62 10.08 -17.31
CA ARG A 80 30.35 8.80 -17.36
C ARG A 80 29.52 7.63 -17.88
N ALA A 81 28.20 7.80 -18.00
CA ALA A 81 27.27 6.78 -18.46
C ALA A 81 26.14 7.43 -19.27
N GLU A 82 25.32 6.61 -19.91
CA GLU A 82 24.08 7.05 -20.56
C GLU A 82 22.90 6.65 -19.69
N GLY A 83 22.01 7.60 -19.41
CA GLY A 83 20.70 7.37 -18.80
C GLY A 83 19.61 7.36 -19.85
N VAL A 84 18.52 6.65 -19.58
CA VAL A 84 17.37 6.57 -20.49
C VAL A 84 16.12 7.02 -19.74
N ILE A 85 15.44 8.04 -20.28
CA ILE A 85 14.07 8.39 -19.89
C ILE A 85 13.15 7.71 -20.89
N ARG A 86 12.32 6.80 -20.40
CA ARG A 86 11.31 6.14 -21.24
C ARG A 86 10.17 7.11 -21.57
N ARG A 87 9.41 6.81 -22.63
CA ARG A 87 8.27 7.63 -23.04
C ARG A 87 7.22 7.82 -21.93
N ASP A 88 6.93 6.77 -21.16
CA ASP A 88 6.01 6.78 -20.00
C ASP A 88 6.60 7.48 -18.77
N GLN A 89 7.92 7.69 -18.75
CA GLN A 89 8.64 8.38 -17.69
C GLN A 89 8.97 9.84 -18.03
N THR A 90 8.45 10.34 -19.16
CA THR A 90 8.56 11.73 -19.60
C THR A 90 7.28 12.49 -19.28
N ILE A 91 7.38 13.77 -18.90
CA ILE A 91 6.20 14.59 -18.64
C ILE A 91 5.40 14.73 -19.95
N PRO A 92 4.08 14.51 -19.94
CA PRO A 92 3.25 14.70 -21.13
C PRO A 92 3.44 16.09 -21.76
N ARG A 93 3.59 16.13 -23.08
CA ARG A 93 3.83 17.35 -23.89
C ARG A 93 5.18 18.04 -23.66
N GLU A 94 6.08 17.45 -22.89
CA GLU A 94 7.48 17.83 -22.85
C GLU A 94 8.20 17.31 -24.10
N HIS A 95 8.91 18.20 -24.80
CA HIS A 95 9.63 17.87 -26.02
C HIS A 95 11.12 18.11 -25.81
N PHE A 96 11.92 17.07 -26.03
CA PHE A 96 13.37 17.15 -25.93
C PHE A 96 14.00 17.19 -27.32
N HIS A 97 15.00 18.04 -27.48
CA HIS A 97 15.88 18.12 -28.63
C HIS A 97 17.31 17.69 -28.25
N ASN A 98 18.07 17.28 -29.25
CA ASN A 98 19.48 16.95 -29.04
C ASN A 98 20.25 18.20 -28.59
N GLY A 99 21.01 18.08 -27.50
CA GLY A 99 21.74 19.17 -26.85
C GLY A 99 20.99 19.83 -25.69
N ASP A 100 19.72 19.52 -25.48
CA ASP A 100 18.95 20.10 -24.36
C ASP A 100 19.51 19.61 -23.02
N ARG A 101 19.54 20.50 -22.03
CA ARG A 101 19.86 20.12 -20.66
C ARG A 101 18.59 19.62 -19.98
N VAL A 102 18.69 18.48 -19.31
CA VAL A 102 17.57 17.85 -18.62
C VAL A 102 18.00 17.41 -17.23
N ARG A 103 17.12 17.58 -16.26
CA ARG A 103 17.25 17.01 -14.92
C ARG A 103 16.28 15.85 -14.80
N ALA A 104 16.67 14.77 -14.13
CA ALA A 104 15.76 13.65 -13.94
C ALA A 104 16.11 12.88 -12.66
N TYR A 105 15.13 12.17 -12.14
CA TYR A 105 15.26 11.29 -10.99
C TYR A 105 15.72 9.91 -11.42
N ILE A 106 16.77 9.38 -10.78
CA ILE A 106 17.23 8.00 -11.00
C ILE A 106 16.30 7.07 -10.19
N TYR A 107 15.38 6.38 -10.87
CA TYR A 107 14.47 5.46 -10.18
C TYR A 107 14.96 4.02 -10.16
N GLU A 108 15.84 3.64 -11.10
CA GLU A 108 16.34 2.27 -11.18
C GLU A 108 17.66 2.18 -11.94
N VAL A 109 18.55 1.28 -11.51
CA VAL A 109 19.80 0.97 -12.21
C VAL A 109 19.91 -0.54 -12.39
N ARG A 110 19.90 -1.02 -13.64
CA ARG A 110 19.98 -2.46 -13.97
C ARG A 110 21.32 -2.82 -14.56
N ARG A 111 21.81 -4.01 -14.22
CA ARG A 111 22.95 -4.64 -14.91
C ARG A 111 22.47 -5.32 -16.18
N GLU A 112 23.02 -4.97 -17.33
CA GLU A 112 22.80 -5.69 -18.58
C GLU A 112 24.12 -6.11 -19.23
N GLN A 113 24.04 -7.11 -20.11
CA GLN A 113 25.20 -7.64 -20.86
C GLN A 113 25.91 -6.57 -21.71
N ARG A 114 25.20 -5.51 -22.11
CA ARG A 114 25.76 -4.43 -22.93
C ARG A 114 26.32 -3.24 -22.12
N GLY A 115 26.13 -3.26 -20.80
CA GLY A 115 26.49 -2.18 -19.88
C GLY A 115 25.33 -1.89 -18.91
N PRO A 116 25.57 -1.17 -17.80
CA PRO A 116 24.48 -0.81 -16.90
C PRO A 116 23.49 0.13 -17.60
N GLN A 117 22.20 -0.13 -17.43
CA GLN A 117 21.14 0.78 -17.84
C GLN A 117 20.67 1.59 -16.64
N ILE A 118 20.72 2.91 -16.77
CA ILE A 118 20.29 3.86 -15.73
C ILE A 118 18.95 4.43 -16.18
N PHE A 119 17.88 4.04 -15.51
CA PHE A 119 16.55 4.51 -15.84
C PHE A 119 16.24 5.79 -15.08
N LEU A 120 15.81 6.77 -15.86
CA LEU A 120 15.51 8.12 -15.40
C LEU A 120 14.01 8.38 -15.53
N SER A 121 13.46 9.13 -14.59
CA SER A 121 12.06 9.57 -14.62
C SER A 121 11.93 11.03 -14.31
N ARG A 122 10.98 11.67 -15.00
CA ARG A 122 10.50 13.03 -14.70
C ARG A 122 9.03 13.03 -14.25
N THR A 123 8.37 11.87 -14.22
CA THR A 123 6.95 11.73 -13.85
C THR A 123 6.75 11.28 -12.41
N LYS A 124 7.72 10.56 -11.84
CA LYS A 124 7.68 10.06 -10.45
C LYS A 124 7.47 11.19 -9.42
N PRO A 125 6.63 11.01 -8.38
CA PRO A 125 6.43 12.01 -7.32
C PRO A 125 7.72 12.37 -6.56
N GLU A 126 8.62 11.41 -6.39
CA GLU A 126 9.91 11.57 -5.71
C GLU A 126 10.81 12.59 -6.42
N PHE A 127 10.64 12.76 -7.75
CA PHE A 127 11.34 13.80 -8.49
C PHE A 127 10.93 15.19 -7.99
N MET A 128 9.64 15.43 -7.79
CA MET A 128 9.15 16.69 -7.23
C MET A 128 9.66 16.91 -5.81
N ALA A 129 9.57 15.89 -4.95
CA ALA A 129 10.05 15.99 -3.57
C ALA A 129 11.54 16.37 -3.50
N LYS A 130 12.37 15.75 -4.35
CA LYS A 130 13.80 16.07 -4.44
C LYS A 130 14.08 17.44 -5.05
N LEU A 131 13.22 17.95 -5.94
CA LEU A 131 13.33 19.33 -6.44
C LEU A 131 13.05 20.33 -5.32
N PHE A 132 11.99 20.10 -4.53
CA PHE A 132 11.70 20.93 -3.35
C PHE A 132 12.82 20.88 -2.31
N MET A 133 13.39 19.70 -2.06
CA MET A 133 14.53 19.55 -1.14
C MET A 133 15.75 20.39 -1.57
N GLN A 134 15.96 20.60 -2.88
CA GLN A 134 17.06 21.45 -3.36
C GLN A 134 16.73 22.95 -3.35
N GLU A 135 15.45 23.30 -3.49
CA GLU A 135 14.99 24.69 -3.55
C GLU A 135 14.68 25.27 -2.15
N VAL A 136 14.33 24.42 -1.18
CA VAL A 136 13.90 24.81 0.17
C VAL A 136 14.92 24.27 1.20
N PRO A 137 15.83 25.11 1.72
CA PRO A 137 16.81 24.71 2.72
C PRO A 137 16.21 24.08 3.97
N GLU A 138 15.05 24.57 4.41
CA GLU A 138 14.33 24.07 5.58
C GLU A 138 13.91 22.58 5.42
N ILE A 139 13.69 22.11 4.19
CA ILE A 139 13.43 20.69 3.89
C ILE A 139 14.74 19.89 3.92
N TYR A 140 15.83 20.47 3.39
CA TYR A 140 17.15 19.83 3.41
C TYR A 140 17.68 19.63 4.84
N ASP A 141 17.47 20.62 5.71
CA ASP A 141 17.88 20.60 7.12
C ASP A 141 16.95 19.73 8.00
N GLY A 142 15.87 19.18 7.44
CA GLY A 142 14.91 18.32 8.15
C GLY A 142 13.97 19.07 9.12
N ILE A 143 13.92 20.41 9.03
CA ILE A 143 12.97 21.23 9.79
C ILE A 143 11.56 21.01 9.24
N ILE A 144 11.43 21.01 7.92
CA ILE A 144 10.18 20.71 7.21
C ILE A 144 10.29 19.33 6.59
N GLU A 145 9.26 18.52 6.82
CA GLU A 145 9.14 17.18 6.25
C GLU A 145 8.03 17.17 5.19
N ILE A 146 8.32 16.55 4.04
CA ILE A 146 7.31 16.26 3.02
C ILE A 146 6.68 14.91 3.38
N LYS A 147 5.41 14.91 3.80
CA LYS A 147 4.69 13.70 4.21
C LYS A 147 4.19 12.88 3.03
N SER A 148 3.61 13.54 2.03
CA SER A 148 3.07 12.87 0.85
C SER A 148 3.08 13.78 -0.36
N VAL A 149 3.11 13.17 -1.55
CA VAL A 149 3.08 13.86 -2.84
C VAL A 149 2.12 13.11 -3.76
N ALA A 150 1.06 13.79 -4.19
CA ALA A 150 0.13 13.29 -5.19
C ALA A 150 0.30 14.08 -6.48
N ARG A 151 0.46 13.41 -7.62
CA ARG A 151 0.89 14.06 -8.86
C ARG A 151 0.18 13.51 -10.09
N ASP A 152 -0.34 14.42 -10.90
CA ASP A 152 -0.75 14.20 -12.29
C ASP A 152 0.26 14.93 -13.20
N PRO A 153 1.32 14.23 -13.67
CA PRO A 153 2.51 14.85 -14.25
C PRO A 153 2.19 15.79 -15.42
N GLY A 154 2.73 17.01 -15.37
CA GLY A 154 2.54 18.04 -16.40
C GLY A 154 1.20 18.75 -16.35
N SER A 155 0.35 18.45 -15.36
CA SER A 155 -0.92 19.16 -15.14
C SER A 155 -0.99 19.77 -13.75
N ARG A 156 -1.09 18.94 -12.71
CA ARG A 156 -1.32 19.39 -11.34
C ARG A 156 -0.76 18.41 -10.32
N ALA A 157 -0.30 18.93 -9.19
CA ALA A 157 0.16 18.14 -8.06
C ALA A 157 -0.26 18.79 -6.74
N LYS A 158 -0.35 17.95 -5.70
CA LYS A 158 -0.51 18.36 -4.32
C LYS A 158 0.66 17.80 -3.51
N ILE A 159 1.21 18.61 -2.63
CA ILE A 159 2.30 18.21 -1.73
C ILE A 159 1.91 18.55 -0.30
N ALA A 160 2.00 17.56 0.60
CA ALA A 160 1.69 17.71 2.01
C ALA A 160 3.00 17.91 2.80
N VAL A 161 3.07 19.01 3.55
CA VAL A 161 4.26 19.39 4.33
C VAL A 161 3.91 19.64 5.78
N VAL A 162 4.79 19.24 6.69
CA VAL A 162 4.70 19.56 8.12
C VAL A 162 6.02 20.18 8.58
N SER A 163 5.94 21.09 9.55
CA SER A 163 7.13 21.61 10.23
C SER A 163 7.31 20.90 11.56
N ASN A 164 8.52 20.45 11.85
CA ASN A 164 8.93 19.95 13.17
C ASN A 164 9.18 21.12 14.16
N ASP A 165 9.26 22.35 13.65
CA ASP A 165 9.39 23.57 14.45
C ASP A 165 8.14 24.45 14.30
N HIS A 166 7.44 24.67 15.40
CA HIS A 166 6.22 25.48 15.44
C HIS A 166 6.43 26.96 15.09
N SER A 167 7.66 27.46 15.14
CA SER A 167 7.98 28.85 14.76
C SER A 167 8.08 29.06 13.25
N ILE A 168 8.09 27.98 12.46
CA ILE A 168 8.26 28.00 11.01
C ILE A 168 6.97 27.54 10.34
N ASP A 169 6.43 28.40 9.47
CA ASP A 169 5.31 28.05 8.60
C ASP A 169 5.83 27.20 7.41
N PRO A 170 5.43 25.91 7.33
CA PRO A 170 5.93 25.03 6.29
C PRO A 170 5.46 25.43 4.88
N VAL A 171 4.25 25.98 4.75
CA VAL A 171 3.69 26.39 3.46
C VAL A 171 4.40 27.64 2.96
N GLY A 172 4.49 28.67 3.80
CA GLY A 172 5.19 29.92 3.50
C GLY A 172 6.66 29.69 3.16
N ALA A 173 7.33 28.77 3.86
CA ALA A 173 8.67 28.34 3.52
C ALA A 173 8.70 27.74 2.10
N CYS A 174 7.92 26.70 1.80
CA CYS A 174 7.95 26.06 0.47
C CYS A 174 7.59 27.01 -0.70
N VAL A 175 6.70 27.98 -0.47
CA VAL A 175 6.30 28.99 -1.47
C VAL A 175 7.43 30.01 -1.70
N GLY A 176 8.06 30.51 -0.63
CA GLY A 176 9.08 31.56 -0.69
C GLY A 176 8.52 32.94 -1.05
N MET A 177 9.42 33.94 -1.15
CA MET A 177 9.03 35.33 -1.41
C MET A 177 8.27 35.46 -2.74
N ARG A 178 6.98 35.80 -2.66
CA ARG A 178 6.07 35.88 -3.83
C ARG A 178 6.04 34.61 -4.69
N GLY A 179 6.21 33.44 -4.07
CA GLY A 179 6.20 32.16 -4.79
C GLY A 179 7.49 31.83 -5.53
N SER A 180 8.60 32.55 -5.29
CA SER A 180 9.83 32.35 -6.07
C SER A 180 10.34 30.90 -6.07
N ARG A 181 10.23 30.21 -4.93
CA ARG A 181 10.71 28.83 -4.75
C ARG A 181 9.82 27.84 -5.49
N VAL A 182 8.50 27.88 -5.22
CA VAL A 182 7.55 27.02 -5.92
C VAL A 182 7.58 27.25 -7.44
N GLN A 183 7.74 28.49 -7.91
CA GLN A 183 7.83 28.81 -9.34
C GLN A 183 9.08 28.22 -10.02
N ALA A 184 10.20 28.11 -9.30
CA ALA A 184 11.40 27.43 -9.82
C ALA A 184 11.14 25.94 -10.09
N VAL A 185 10.45 25.26 -9.16
CA VAL A 185 10.05 23.86 -9.31
C VAL A 185 8.99 23.70 -10.41
N VAL A 186 7.99 24.57 -10.46
CA VAL A 186 6.96 24.61 -11.52
C VAL A 186 7.60 24.76 -12.91
N GLY A 187 8.62 25.63 -13.03
CA GLY A 187 9.38 25.82 -14.26
C GLY A 187 10.12 24.55 -14.70
N GLU A 188 10.75 23.83 -13.76
CA GLU A 188 11.40 22.55 -14.04
C GLU A 188 10.40 21.46 -14.46
N LEU A 189 9.15 21.52 -13.97
CA LEU A 189 8.08 20.56 -14.27
C LEU A 189 7.15 20.99 -15.43
N GLN A 190 7.62 21.86 -16.33
CA GLN A 190 6.89 22.30 -17.53
C GLN A 190 5.53 22.99 -17.23
N GLY A 191 5.46 23.79 -16.16
CA GLY A 191 4.26 24.56 -15.82
C GLY A 191 3.18 23.77 -15.09
N GLU A 192 3.54 22.61 -14.53
CA GLU A 192 2.67 21.85 -13.63
C GLU A 192 2.20 22.71 -12.44
N LYS A 193 0.89 22.75 -12.17
CA LYS A 193 0.35 23.53 -11.04
C LYS A 193 0.56 22.78 -9.73
N ILE A 194 1.26 23.39 -8.77
CA ILE A 194 1.57 22.74 -7.49
C ILE A 194 0.80 23.44 -6.38
N ASP A 195 -0.03 22.69 -5.67
CA ASP A 195 -0.68 23.12 -4.43
C ASP A 195 0.13 22.58 -3.24
N ILE A 196 0.59 23.48 -2.36
CA ILE A 196 1.31 23.12 -1.14
C ILE A 196 0.33 23.19 0.03
N ILE A 197 0.22 22.08 0.76
CA ILE A 197 -0.83 21.86 1.75
C ILE A 197 -0.17 21.52 3.08
N GLN A 198 -0.66 22.12 4.16
CA GLN A 198 -0.20 21.76 5.49
C GLN A 198 -0.76 20.39 5.87
N TRP A 199 0.12 19.46 6.20
CA TRP A 199 -0.28 18.16 6.71
C TRP A 199 -0.82 18.28 8.14
N SER A 200 -1.87 17.54 8.44
CA SER A 200 -2.46 17.44 9.78
C SER A 200 -2.55 15.97 10.19
N PRO A 201 -2.28 15.63 11.46
CA PRO A 201 -2.53 14.29 11.98
C PRO A 201 -4.02 13.96 12.06
N ASP A 202 -4.88 14.97 12.19
CA ASP A 202 -6.34 14.80 12.14
C ASP A 202 -6.81 14.60 10.68
N PRO A 203 -7.41 13.44 10.32
CA PRO A 203 -7.83 13.14 8.96
C PRO A 203 -8.85 14.13 8.41
N ALA A 204 -9.82 14.57 9.21
CA ALA A 204 -10.83 15.53 8.78
C ALA A 204 -10.19 16.85 8.33
N THR A 205 -9.35 17.45 9.18
CA THR A 205 -8.61 18.67 8.86
C THR A 205 -7.70 18.49 7.65
N PHE A 206 -7.06 17.32 7.52
CA PHE A 206 -6.16 17.07 6.39
C PHE A 206 -6.92 16.94 5.07
N VAL A 207 -8.07 16.27 5.05
CA VAL A 207 -8.95 16.14 3.85
C VAL A 207 -9.49 17.50 3.42
N VAL A 208 -9.95 18.34 4.35
CA VAL A 208 -10.39 19.72 4.04
C VAL A 208 -9.26 20.49 3.37
N SER A 209 -8.06 20.43 3.96
CA SER A 209 -6.87 21.10 3.42
C SER A 209 -6.49 20.54 2.04
N ALA A 210 -6.63 19.23 1.83
CA ALA A 210 -6.33 18.55 0.56
C ALA A 210 -7.26 18.97 -0.58
N LEU A 211 -8.54 19.25 -0.28
CA LEU A 211 -9.55 19.66 -1.27
C LEU A 211 -9.46 21.14 -1.68
N ALA A 212 -8.62 21.94 -1.00
CA ALA A 212 -8.35 23.32 -1.37
C ALA A 212 -8.07 23.43 -2.89
N PRO A 213 -8.68 24.42 -3.59
CA PRO A 213 -9.30 25.63 -3.05
C PRO A 213 -10.82 25.57 -2.78
N ALA A 214 -11.46 24.39 -2.83
CA ALA A 214 -12.89 24.29 -2.56
C ALA A 214 -13.18 24.39 -1.05
N ASP A 215 -14.22 25.14 -0.68
CA ASP A 215 -14.68 25.25 0.70
C ASP A 215 -15.55 24.03 1.06
N VAL A 216 -15.32 23.49 2.25
CA VAL A 216 -16.00 22.30 2.78
C VAL A 216 -16.90 22.71 3.94
N VAL A 217 -18.15 22.22 3.93
CA VAL A 217 -19.14 22.51 4.99
C VAL A 217 -19.05 21.48 6.11
N LYS A 218 -19.02 20.20 5.74
CA LYS A 218 -19.06 19.07 6.68
C LYS A 218 -18.20 17.93 6.15
N VAL A 219 -17.56 17.22 7.07
CA VAL A 219 -16.81 15.99 6.80
C VAL A 219 -17.35 14.89 7.71
N VAL A 220 -17.67 13.74 7.12
CA VAL A 220 -18.05 12.52 7.84
C VAL A 220 -16.98 11.48 7.55
N LEU A 221 -16.36 10.97 8.61
CA LEU A 221 -15.31 9.96 8.53
C LEU A 221 -15.92 8.60 8.82
N ASP A 222 -15.59 7.62 7.99
CA ASP A 222 -15.80 6.20 8.26
C ASP A 222 -14.43 5.54 8.39
N GLU A 223 -14.03 5.28 9.64
CA GLU A 223 -12.70 4.75 9.96
C GLU A 223 -12.56 3.27 9.57
N GLU A 224 -13.64 2.50 9.58
CA GLU A 224 -13.64 1.07 9.25
C GLU A 224 -13.36 0.87 7.75
N SER A 225 -14.03 1.64 6.90
CA SER A 225 -13.89 1.51 5.45
C SER A 225 -12.78 2.41 4.83
N GLN A 226 -12.08 3.21 5.66
CA GLN A 226 -11.15 4.25 5.21
C GLN A 226 -11.76 5.21 4.16
N ARG A 227 -13.04 5.56 4.35
CA ARG A 227 -13.78 6.47 3.47
C ARG A 227 -14.10 7.77 4.18
N VAL A 228 -14.13 8.84 3.40
CA VAL A 228 -14.48 10.18 3.88
C VAL A 228 -15.50 10.78 2.96
N GLU A 229 -16.62 11.18 3.53
CA GLU A 229 -17.65 11.90 2.82
C GLU A 229 -17.53 13.38 3.12
N VAL A 230 -17.51 14.17 2.06
CA VAL A 230 -17.29 15.60 2.14
C VAL A 230 -18.46 16.32 1.51
N VAL A 231 -19.13 17.12 2.33
CA VAL A 231 -20.25 17.95 1.90
C VAL A 231 -19.72 19.32 1.52
N VAL A 232 -20.02 19.73 0.29
CA VAL A 232 -19.64 21.03 -0.28
C VAL A 232 -20.89 21.78 -0.75
N PRO A 233 -20.84 23.12 -0.82
CA PRO A 233 -21.91 23.90 -1.44
C PRO A 233 -22.04 23.56 -2.94
N ASP A 234 -23.25 23.68 -3.52
CA ASP A 234 -23.51 23.34 -4.93
C ASP A 234 -22.63 24.10 -5.93
N ASP A 235 -22.28 25.36 -5.62
CA ASP A 235 -21.41 26.18 -6.46
C ASP A 235 -19.95 25.73 -6.42
N GLN A 236 -19.54 25.03 -5.36
CA GLN A 236 -18.19 24.50 -5.16
C GLN A 236 -18.03 23.05 -5.63
N LEU A 237 -19.12 22.30 -5.87
CA LEU A 237 -19.07 20.88 -6.29
C LEU A 237 -18.11 20.64 -7.48
N SER A 238 -18.24 21.47 -8.51
CA SER A 238 -17.40 21.38 -9.71
C SER A 238 -15.91 21.67 -9.43
N LEU A 239 -15.63 22.57 -8.49
CA LEU A 239 -14.26 22.90 -8.07
C LEU A 239 -13.65 21.79 -7.21
N ALA A 240 -14.44 21.23 -6.29
CA ALA A 240 -14.04 20.16 -5.38
C ALA A 240 -13.69 18.87 -6.16
N ILE A 241 -14.54 18.48 -7.13
CA ILE A 241 -14.26 17.36 -8.03
C ILE A 241 -13.09 17.70 -8.97
N GLY A 242 -13.12 18.90 -9.54
CA GLY A 242 -12.15 19.36 -10.53
C GLY A 242 -12.35 18.72 -11.92
N ARG A 243 -11.58 19.17 -12.91
CA ARG A 243 -11.70 18.68 -14.30
C ARG A 243 -11.43 17.17 -14.36
N ARG A 244 -12.43 16.38 -14.78
CA ARG A 244 -12.36 14.91 -14.83
C ARG A 244 -12.02 14.26 -13.47
N GLY A 245 -12.46 14.87 -12.36
CA GLY A 245 -12.15 14.35 -11.03
C GLY A 245 -10.68 14.52 -10.62
N GLN A 246 -9.92 15.41 -11.27
CA GLN A 246 -8.50 15.57 -10.97
C GLN A 246 -8.24 16.02 -9.54
N ASN A 247 -9.07 16.92 -8.98
CA ASN A 247 -8.80 17.47 -7.65
C ASN A 247 -9.09 16.43 -6.56
N VAL A 248 -10.26 15.79 -6.60
CA VAL A 248 -10.62 14.71 -5.66
C VAL A 248 -9.66 13.53 -5.73
N ARG A 249 -9.21 13.12 -6.94
CA ARG A 249 -8.23 12.03 -7.09
C ARG A 249 -6.88 12.38 -6.48
N LEU A 250 -6.40 13.61 -6.69
CA LEU A 250 -5.14 14.06 -6.08
C LEU A 250 -5.27 14.19 -4.56
N ALA A 251 -6.41 14.66 -4.05
CA ALA A 251 -6.67 14.72 -2.62
C ALA A 251 -6.69 13.31 -1.99
N SER A 252 -7.42 12.37 -2.61
CA SER A 252 -7.48 10.97 -2.17
C SER A 252 -6.10 10.30 -2.17
N GLN A 253 -5.30 10.48 -3.22
CA GLN A 253 -3.92 9.98 -3.26
C GLN A 253 -2.99 10.64 -2.22
N LEU A 254 -3.26 11.90 -1.86
CA LEU A 254 -2.44 12.64 -0.90
C LEU A 254 -2.73 12.22 0.54
N THR A 255 -4.00 12.01 0.85
CA THR A 255 -4.48 11.65 2.20
C THR A 255 -4.44 10.15 2.45
N GLY A 256 -4.53 9.33 1.39
CA GLY A 256 -4.68 7.88 1.49
C GLY A 256 -6.13 7.43 1.71
N TRP A 257 -7.09 8.36 1.78
CA TRP A 257 -8.50 8.07 2.00
C TRP A 257 -9.29 8.09 0.70
N THR A 258 -10.34 7.28 0.61
CA THR A 258 -11.32 7.40 -0.48
C THR A 258 -12.27 8.56 -0.17
N ILE A 259 -12.31 9.57 -1.04
CA ILE A 259 -13.08 10.79 -0.80
C ILE A 259 -14.30 10.83 -1.72
N ASP A 260 -15.49 10.82 -1.12
CA ASP A 260 -16.76 11.02 -1.79
C ASP A 260 -17.25 12.45 -1.55
N ILE A 261 -17.70 13.12 -2.60
CA ILE A 261 -18.13 14.53 -2.54
C ILE A 261 -19.62 14.59 -2.82
N LEU A 262 -20.37 15.20 -1.91
CA LEU A 262 -21.81 15.36 -1.95
C LEU A 262 -22.18 16.83 -1.82
N THR A 263 -23.32 17.23 -2.37
CA THR A 263 -23.90 18.54 -2.04
C THR A 263 -24.71 18.49 -0.74
N GLU A 264 -25.02 19.65 -0.17
CA GLU A 264 -25.88 19.74 1.02
C GLU A 264 -27.27 19.13 0.77
N ASP A 265 -27.81 19.32 -0.44
CA ASP A 265 -29.09 18.74 -0.85
C ASP A 265 -28.99 17.21 -0.97
N GLU A 266 -27.96 16.69 -1.65
CA GLU A 266 -27.74 15.24 -1.80
C GLU A 266 -27.55 14.54 -0.44
N GLU A 267 -26.79 15.17 0.47
CA GLU A 267 -26.55 14.61 1.80
C GLU A 267 -27.80 14.65 2.68
N SER A 268 -28.63 15.69 2.55
CA SER A 268 -29.93 15.79 3.21
C SER A 268 -30.92 14.75 2.69
N GLU A 269 -31.00 14.56 1.36
CA GLU A 269 -31.84 13.53 0.75
C GLU A 269 -31.43 12.13 1.21
N ARG A 270 -30.13 11.83 1.19
CA ARG A 270 -29.61 10.54 1.63
C ARG A 270 -29.90 10.27 3.10
N ARG A 271 -29.68 11.24 3.99
CA ARG A 271 -30.04 11.11 5.42
C ARG A 271 -31.54 10.85 5.61
N GLN A 272 -32.40 11.50 4.82
CA GLN A 272 -33.84 11.25 4.89
C GLN A 272 -34.21 9.85 4.39
N GLU A 273 -33.54 9.34 3.37
CA GLU A 273 -33.73 7.97 2.88
C GLU A 273 -33.25 6.93 3.90
N GLU A 274 -32.06 7.12 4.48
CA GLU A 274 -31.51 6.27 5.55
C GLU A 274 -32.45 6.27 6.77
N PHE A 275 -32.90 7.45 7.20
CA PHE A 275 -33.84 7.58 8.33
C PHE A 275 -35.15 6.82 8.07
N LYS A 276 -35.71 6.94 6.86
CA LYS A 276 -36.93 6.21 6.48
C LYS A 276 -36.70 4.71 6.39
N ALA A 277 -35.56 4.28 5.87
CA ALA A 277 -35.20 2.87 5.76
C ALA A 277 -35.07 2.23 7.15
N ARG A 278 -34.31 2.87 8.06
CA ARG A 278 -34.17 2.42 9.46
C ARG A 278 -35.50 2.40 10.20
N THR A 279 -36.29 3.46 10.05
CA THR A 279 -37.64 3.52 10.63
C THR A 279 -38.50 2.34 10.16
N ALA A 280 -38.51 2.08 8.85
CA ALA A 280 -39.30 0.98 8.28
C ALA A 280 -38.81 -0.39 8.76
N GLU A 281 -37.49 -0.56 8.90
CA GLU A 281 -36.88 -1.77 9.44
C GLU A 281 -37.30 -1.99 10.89
N PHE A 282 -37.19 -0.98 11.76
CA PHE A 282 -37.59 -1.09 13.15
C PHE A 282 -39.10 -1.36 13.30
N VAL A 283 -39.94 -0.67 12.54
CA VAL A 283 -41.41 -0.93 12.52
C VAL A 283 -41.69 -2.37 12.12
N GLN A 284 -41.04 -2.88 11.09
CA GLN A 284 -41.29 -4.23 10.58
C GLN A 284 -40.75 -5.33 11.50
N GLN A 285 -39.53 -5.15 12.01
CA GLN A 285 -38.81 -6.18 12.75
C GLN A 285 -39.22 -6.20 14.23
N LEU A 286 -39.36 -5.03 14.85
CA LEU A 286 -39.73 -4.91 16.26
C LEU A 286 -41.25 -4.85 16.48
N ASP A 287 -42.06 -4.84 15.42
CA ASP A 287 -43.53 -4.72 15.47
C ASP A 287 -43.97 -3.51 16.33
N VAL A 288 -43.31 -2.38 16.10
CA VAL A 288 -43.59 -1.10 16.76
C VAL A 288 -44.39 -0.18 15.85
N ASP A 289 -45.04 0.81 16.44
CA ASP A 289 -45.67 1.86 15.63
C ASP A 289 -44.64 2.78 14.97
N GLU A 290 -45.10 3.54 13.97
CA GLU A 290 -44.25 4.44 13.19
C GLU A 290 -43.62 5.53 14.07
N THR A 291 -44.31 5.98 15.13
CA THR A 291 -43.78 7.02 16.01
C THR A 291 -42.60 6.53 16.84
N LEU A 292 -42.67 5.31 17.35
CA LEU A 292 -41.58 4.70 18.11
C LEU A 292 -40.42 4.32 17.20
N GLY A 293 -40.69 3.82 15.98
CA GLY A 293 -39.65 3.56 14.97
C GLY A 293 -38.89 4.81 14.56
N GLN A 294 -39.59 5.94 14.37
CA GLN A 294 -38.95 7.23 14.08
C GLN A 294 -38.11 7.73 15.24
N LEU A 295 -38.57 7.53 16.48
CA LEU A 295 -37.83 7.93 17.67
C LEU A 295 -36.52 7.14 17.80
N LEU A 296 -36.56 5.82 17.62
CA LEU A 296 -35.35 4.98 17.59
C LEU A 296 -34.37 5.43 16.49
N ALA A 297 -34.86 5.68 15.28
CA ALA A 297 -34.02 6.16 14.19
C ALA A 297 -33.43 7.57 14.45
N ALA A 298 -34.16 8.43 15.18
CA ALA A 298 -33.73 9.79 15.51
C ALA A 298 -32.64 9.83 16.59
N GLU A 299 -32.70 8.90 17.55
CA GLU A 299 -31.70 8.75 18.61
C GLU A 299 -30.40 8.09 18.09
N GLY A 300 -30.42 7.58 16.86
CA GLY A 300 -29.22 7.21 16.13
C GLY A 300 -28.93 5.71 16.04
N PHE A 301 -29.80 4.86 16.59
CA PHE A 301 -29.66 3.41 16.49
C PHE A 301 -29.48 2.97 15.03
N ALA A 302 -28.38 2.27 14.75
CA ALA A 302 -27.97 1.86 13.43
C ALA A 302 -28.67 0.58 12.97
N ASP A 303 -28.80 -0.39 13.88
CA ASP A 303 -29.37 -1.71 13.61
C ASP A 303 -30.06 -2.34 14.84
N LEU A 304 -30.56 -3.56 14.67
CA LEU A 304 -31.23 -4.32 15.72
C LEU A 304 -30.29 -4.84 16.81
N GLU A 305 -29.01 -5.02 16.51
CA GLU A 305 -28.02 -5.53 17.46
C GLU A 305 -27.69 -4.46 18.49
N GLU A 306 -27.52 -3.21 18.04
CA GLU A 306 -27.35 -2.07 18.92
C GLU A 306 -28.54 -1.93 19.87
N ILE A 307 -29.77 -2.01 19.37
CA ILE A 307 -30.98 -1.97 20.20
C ILE A 307 -30.99 -3.12 21.20
N ALA A 308 -30.62 -4.34 20.80
CA ALA A 308 -30.67 -5.52 21.63
C ALA A 308 -29.68 -5.51 22.81
N TYR A 309 -28.53 -4.85 22.66
CA TYR A 309 -27.40 -4.98 23.58
C TYR A 309 -26.90 -3.66 24.19
N VAL A 310 -27.36 -2.50 23.74
CA VAL A 310 -27.06 -1.23 24.38
C VAL A 310 -27.57 -1.19 25.83
N ASP A 311 -26.92 -0.40 26.68
CA ASP A 311 -27.31 -0.25 28.08
C ASP A 311 -28.71 0.38 28.17
N PRO A 312 -29.65 -0.19 28.96
CA PRO A 312 -30.95 0.43 29.21
C PRO A 312 -30.89 1.89 29.68
N GLU A 313 -29.80 2.31 30.34
CA GLU A 313 -29.60 3.70 30.75
C GLU A 313 -29.56 4.69 29.57
N GLU A 314 -29.07 4.26 28.39
CA GLU A 314 -29.04 5.10 27.19
C GLU A 314 -30.44 5.37 26.66
N PHE A 315 -31.35 4.40 26.78
CA PHE A 315 -32.75 4.60 26.42
C PHE A 315 -33.51 5.47 27.41
N LEU A 316 -33.20 5.39 28.70
CA LEU A 316 -33.88 6.18 29.75
C LEU A 316 -33.61 7.68 29.60
N GLY A 317 -32.56 8.07 28.86
CA GLY A 317 -32.32 9.45 28.45
C GLY A 317 -33.33 9.99 27.45
N ILE A 318 -34.05 9.11 26.75
CA ILE A 318 -34.98 9.46 25.67
C ILE A 318 -36.38 9.71 26.26
N GLU A 319 -36.94 10.88 25.98
CA GLU A 319 -38.28 11.24 26.44
C GLU A 319 -39.34 10.32 25.81
N GLY A 320 -40.03 9.54 26.64
CA GLY A 320 -41.08 8.62 26.20
C GLY A 320 -40.75 7.13 26.36
N PHE A 321 -39.54 6.78 26.77
CA PHE A 321 -39.17 5.41 27.13
C PHE A 321 -39.27 5.19 28.64
N ASP A 322 -39.87 4.08 29.03
CA ASP A 322 -39.85 3.55 30.40
C ASP A 322 -39.12 2.21 30.45
N GLU A 323 -38.74 1.77 31.66
CA GLU A 323 -37.98 0.53 31.87
C GLU A 323 -38.70 -0.69 31.25
N ASP A 324 -40.03 -0.69 31.28
CA ASP A 324 -40.86 -1.77 30.74
C ASP A 324 -40.80 -1.81 29.20
N LEU A 325 -40.95 -0.66 28.53
CA LEU A 325 -40.87 -0.55 27.07
C LEU A 325 -39.46 -0.89 26.57
N ILE A 326 -38.41 -0.45 27.27
CA ILE A 326 -37.03 -0.76 26.91
C ILE A 326 -36.79 -2.27 26.98
N ALA A 327 -37.18 -2.90 28.09
CA ALA A 327 -37.05 -4.35 28.24
C ALA A 327 -37.84 -5.12 27.17
N GLU A 328 -39.01 -4.62 26.79
CA GLU A 328 -39.81 -5.20 25.71
C GLU A 328 -39.11 -5.07 24.35
N LEU A 329 -38.62 -3.88 23.99
CA LEU A 329 -37.93 -3.63 22.72
C LEU A 329 -36.65 -4.46 22.60
N GLN A 330 -35.82 -4.48 23.65
CA GLN A 330 -34.62 -5.31 23.70
C GLN A 330 -34.98 -6.79 23.60
N GLY A 331 -36.06 -7.22 24.27
CA GLY A 331 -36.56 -8.59 24.17
C GLY A 331 -36.95 -8.96 22.74
N ARG A 332 -37.75 -8.11 22.08
CA ARG A 332 -38.16 -8.31 20.68
C ARG A 332 -36.97 -8.31 19.74
N ALA A 333 -36.02 -7.40 19.90
CA ALA A 333 -34.80 -7.35 19.10
C ALA A 333 -34.00 -8.67 19.24
N ARG A 334 -33.78 -9.14 20.47
CA ARG A 334 -33.11 -10.42 20.74
C ARG A 334 -33.86 -11.61 20.14
N ASP A 335 -35.19 -11.63 20.23
CA ASP A 335 -36.01 -12.71 19.67
C ASP A 335 -35.90 -12.75 18.13
N VAL A 336 -35.90 -11.59 17.47
CA VAL A 336 -35.70 -11.47 16.02
C VAL A 336 -34.30 -11.96 15.64
N LEU A 337 -33.27 -11.50 16.33
CA LEU A 337 -31.89 -11.92 16.09
C LEU A 337 -31.72 -13.43 16.28
N GLN A 338 -32.22 -13.99 17.39
CA GLN A 338 -32.18 -15.43 17.64
C GLN A 338 -32.92 -16.24 16.58
N LYS A 339 -34.08 -15.75 16.13
CA LYS A 339 -34.84 -16.40 15.04
C LYS A 339 -34.07 -16.35 13.73
N ARG A 340 -33.40 -15.24 13.42
CA ARG A 340 -32.57 -15.06 12.23
C ARG A 340 -31.37 -16.01 12.26
N THR A 341 -30.67 -16.09 13.40
CA THR A 341 -29.59 -17.06 13.65
C THR A 341 -30.07 -18.50 13.49
N ALA A 342 -31.22 -18.86 14.08
CA ALA A 342 -31.75 -20.22 13.97
C ALA A 342 -32.14 -20.58 12.52
N GLN A 343 -32.72 -19.64 11.77
CA GLN A 343 -33.01 -19.83 10.35
C GLN A 343 -31.75 -19.95 9.49
N ALA A 344 -30.72 -19.17 9.79
CA ALA A 344 -29.43 -19.28 9.13
C ALA A 344 -28.79 -20.65 9.42
N GLU A 345 -28.88 -21.13 10.66
CA GLU A 345 -28.39 -22.45 11.04
C GLU A 345 -29.16 -23.59 10.35
N GLU A 346 -30.48 -23.51 10.28
CA GLU A 346 -31.29 -24.48 9.51
C GLU A 346 -30.89 -24.50 8.02
N LYS A 347 -30.63 -23.33 7.43
CA LYS A 347 -30.16 -23.21 6.04
C LYS A 347 -28.74 -23.76 5.87
N ARG A 348 -27.83 -23.49 6.80
CA ARG A 348 -26.46 -24.02 6.82
C ARG A 348 -26.50 -25.55 6.75
N VAL A 349 -27.28 -26.17 7.64
CA VAL A 349 -27.46 -27.62 7.69
C VAL A 349 -28.09 -28.14 6.40
N ALA A 350 -29.09 -27.43 5.84
CA ALA A 350 -29.71 -27.81 4.58
C ALA A 350 -28.76 -27.74 3.36
N LEU A 351 -27.82 -26.79 3.36
CA LEU A 351 -26.78 -26.65 2.35
C LEU A 351 -25.66 -27.68 2.52
N GLY A 352 -25.56 -28.29 3.70
CA GLY A 352 -24.61 -29.35 4.03
C GLY A 352 -23.22 -28.83 4.37
N VAL A 353 -23.12 -27.64 4.94
CA VAL A 353 -21.88 -27.12 5.52
C VAL A 353 -21.61 -27.87 6.83
N GLU A 354 -20.39 -28.33 7.03
CA GLU A 354 -20.00 -29.13 8.18
C GLU A 354 -19.92 -28.32 9.47
N ASP A 355 -20.05 -29.00 10.61
CA ASP A 355 -19.98 -28.38 11.94
C ASP A 355 -18.56 -27.88 12.25
N ASP A 356 -17.54 -28.51 11.65
CA ASP A 356 -16.14 -28.11 11.82
C ASP A 356 -15.88 -26.73 11.20
N VAL A 357 -16.51 -26.42 10.07
CA VAL A 357 -16.47 -25.07 9.47
C VAL A 357 -17.19 -24.07 10.38
N ALA A 358 -18.31 -24.47 11.00
CA ALA A 358 -19.05 -23.63 11.93
C ALA A 358 -18.30 -23.35 13.24
N ALA A 359 -17.32 -24.18 13.59
CA ALA A 359 -16.51 -24.03 14.80
C ALA A 359 -15.41 -22.97 14.67
N ILE A 360 -15.14 -22.46 13.45
CA ILE A 360 -14.14 -21.42 13.23
C ILE A 360 -14.59 -20.10 13.85
N GLU A 361 -13.75 -19.54 14.71
CA GLU A 361 -13.97 -18.25 15.34
C GLU A 361 -14.00 -17.13 14.28
N GLY A 362 -15.00 -16.25 14.35
CA GLY A 362 -15.21 -15.16 13.38
C GLY A 362 -16.21 -15.47 12.26
N LEU A 363 -16.69 -16.71 12.12
CA LEU A 363 -17.79 -17.03 11.20
C LEU A 363 -19.16 -16.90 11.88
N THR A 364 -20.00 -16.01 11.36
CA THR A 364 -21.40 -15.93 11.79
C THR A 364 -22.26 -16.98 11.05
N PRO A 365 -23.40 -17.37 11.63
CA PRO A 365 -24.35 -18.28 10.96
C PRO A 365 -24.77 -17.83 9.56
N GLU A 366 -24.84 -16.52 9.31
CA GLU A 366 -25.18 -15.96 8.01
C GLU A 366 -24.04 -16.09 7.00
N MET A 367 -22.80 -15.91 7.45
CA MET A 367 -21.60 -16.15 6.63
C MET A 367 -21.49 -17.63 6.25
N LEU A 368 -21.82 -18.55 7.16
CA LEU A 368 -21.85 -19.99 6.88
C LEU A 368 -22.88 -20.36 5.80
N VAL A 369 -24.03 -19.69 5.77
CA VAL A 369 -25.00 -19.86 4.68
C VAL A 369 -24.43 -19.36 3.36
N ALA A 370 -23.80 -18.19 3.33
CA ALA A 370 -23.18 -17.65 2.12
C ALA A 370 -22.06 -18.56 1.57
N LEU A 371 -21.21 -19.10 2.45
CA LEU A 371 -20.22 -20.11 2.10
C LEU A 371 -20.88 -21.37 1.50
N GLY A 372 -21.94 -21.86 2.14
CA GLY A 372 -22.69 -23.02 1.65
C GLY A 372 -23.35 -22.80 0.29
N GLU A 373 -23.87 -21.60 0.02
CA GLU A 373 -24.43 -21.22 -1.30
C GLU A 373 -23.35 -21.13 -2.38
N ALA A 374 -22.13 -20.71 -2.01
CA ALA A 374 -20.95 -20.74 -2.88
C ALA A 374 -20.36 -22.15 -3.07
N GLY A 375 -20.87 -23.16 -2.35
CA GLY A 375 -20.45 -24.55 -2.44
C GLY A 375 -19.28 -24.93 -1.54
N ILE A 376 -18.88 -24.05 -0.62
CA ILE A 376 -17.84 -24.28 0.39
C ILE A 376 -18.49 -24.97 1.59
N LYS A 377 -18.13 -26.23 1.85
CA LYS A 377 -18.85 -27.07 2.84
C LYS A 377 -17.95 -27.66 3.90
N THR A 378 -16.69 -27.91 3.56
CA THR A 378 -15.70 -28.56 4.42
C THR A 378 -14.57 -27.60 4.79
N LEU A 379 -13.77 -27.97 5.80
CA LEU A 379 -12.56 -27.20 6.15
C LEU A 379 -11.57 -27.13 4.98
N ASP A 380 -11.47 -28.19 4.18
CA ASP A 380 -10.61 -28.22 2.97
C ASP A 380 -11.08 -27.20 1.93
N ASP A 381 -12.38 -27.15 1.66
CA ASP A 381 -12.95 -26.20 0.68
C ASP A 381 -12.66 -24.74 1.09
N LEU A 382 -12.74 -24.43 2.39
CA LEU A 382 -12.47 -23.10 2.93
C LEU A 382 -10.96 -22.81 2.99
N GLY A 383 -10.14 -23.80 3.34
CA GLY A 383 -8.69 -23.72 3.41
C GLY A 383 -8.02 -23.54 2.04
N ASP A 384 -8.64 -24.01 0.96
CA ASP A 384 -8.17 -23.82 -0.41
C ASP A 384 -8.33 -22.37 -0.93
N LEU A 385 -9.17 -21.56 -0.29
CA LEU A 385 -9.40 -20.17 -0.70
C LEU A 385 -8.24 -19.24 -0.35
N ALA A 386 -8.15 -18.14 -1.10
CA ALA A 386 -7.38 -16.96 -0.73
C ALA A 386 -8.27 -15.90 -0.05
N ALA A 387 -7.68 -15.03 0.77
CA ALA A 387 -8.43 -13.96 1.46
C ALA A 387 -9.22 -13.05 0.50
N ASP A 388 -8.64 -12.73 -0.66
CA ASP A 388 -9.32 -11.94 -1.71
C ASP A 388 -10.58 -12.66 -2.25
N GLU A 389 -10.62 -13.99 -2.26
CA GLU A 389 -11.82 -14.73 -2.68
C GLU A 389 -12.97 -14.66 -1.65
N LEU A 390 -12.67 -14.31 -0.40
CA LEU A 390 -13.68 -14.03 0.63
C LEU A 390 -14.10 -12.55 0.62
N THR A 391 -13.15 -11.62 0.53
CA THR A 391 -13.40 -10.18 0.81
C THR A 391 -13.51 -9.30 -0.44
N SER A 392 -13.13 -9.78 -1.63
CA SER A 392 -13.11 -8.94 -2.83
C SER A 392 -14.46 -8.26 -3.09
N SER A 393 -14.44 -6.94 -3.24
CA SER A 393 -15.67 -6.14 -3.41
C SER A 393 -16.46 -6.47 -4.70
N LYS A 394 -15.84 -7.17 -5.66
CA LYS A 394 -16.51 -7.60 -6.90
C LYS A 394 -17.15 -8.97 -6.75
N ASP A 395 -16.33 -9.96 -6.43
CA ASP A 395 -16.67 -11.39 -6.57
C ASP A 395 -16.40 -12.18 -5.26
N GLY A 396 -16.08 -11.51 -4.16
CA GLY A 396 -15.84 -12.14 -2.85
C GLY A 396 -17.12 -12.77 -2.29
N ILE A 397 -16.99 -13.98 -1.74
CA ILE A 397 -18.12 -14.76 -1.22
C ILE A 397 -18.78 -14.07 -0.01
N LEU A 398 -17.99 -13.37 0.81
CA LEU A 398 -18.42 -12.71 2.05
C LEU A 398 -18.33 -11.19 1.97
N LYS A 399 -18.33 -10.62 0.76
CA LYS A 399 -18.18 -9.17 0.52
C LYS A 399 -19.20 -8.28 1.24
N ASP A 400 -20.38 -8.79 1.54
CA ASP A 400 -21.47 -8.04 2.16
C ASP A 400 -21.37 -7.98 3.70
N PHE A 401 -20.40 -8.69 4.30
CA PHE A 401 -20.22 -8.80 5.75
C PHE A 401 -19.11 -7.92 6.33
N GLY A 402 -18.47 -7.06 5.51
CA GLY A 402 -17.50 -6.08 5.99
C GLY A 402 -16.20 -6.64 6.57
N LEU A 403 -15.88 -7.91 6.31
CA LEU A 403 -14.64 -8.54 6.75
C LEU A 403 -13.40 -7.80 6.23
N SER A 404 -12.46 -7.53 7.12
CA SER A 404 -11.12 -7.09 6.74
C SER A 404 -10.28 -8.23 6.14
N ASP A 405 -9.27 -7.87 5.35
CA ASP A 405 -8.32 -8.86 4.79
C ASP A 405 -7.58 -9.64 5.88
N GLU A 406 -7.38 -9.04 7.06
CA GLU A 406 -6.74 -9.70 8.20
C GLU A 406 -7.65 -10.77 8.82
N GLU A 407 -8.93 -10.45 9.02
CA GLU A 407 -9.93 -11.40 9.54
C GLU A 407 -10.18 -12.54 8.56
N ALA A 408 -10.27 -12.25 7.26
CA ALA A 408 -10.42 -13.28 6.23
C ALA A 408 -9.21 -14.21 6.18
N ASN A 409 -8.00 -13.67 6.31
CA ASN A 409 -6.79 -14.50 6.44
C ASN A 409 -6.82 -15.35 7.72
N ALA A 410 -7.28 -14.80 8.85
CA ALA A 410 -7.40 -15.57 10.10
C ALA A 410 -8.38 -16.74 9.96
N ILE A 411 -9.54 -16.53 9.33
CA ILE A 411 -10.53 -17.57 9.04
C ILE A 411 -9.94 -18.68 8.17
N ILE A 412 -9.23 -18.32 7.08
CA ILE A 412 -8.60 -19.30 6.19
C ILE A 412 -7.48 -20.07 6.90
N MET A 413 -6.67 -19.39 7.72
CA MET A 413 -5.60 -20.04 8.46
C MET A 413 -6.14 -20.98 9.54
N ALA A 414 -7.23 -20.61 10.23
CA ALA A 414 -7.95 -21.50 11.14
C ALA A 414 -8.51 -22.72 10.39
N ALA A 415 -9.07 -22.51 9.19
CA ALA A 415 -9.52 -23.58 8.33
C ALA A 415 -8.40 -24.45 7.77
N ARG A 416 -7.12 -24.04 7.81
CA ARG A 416 -5.96 -24.86 7.42
C ARG A 416 -5.32 -25.58 8.60
N ALA A 417 -5.70 -25.24 9.83
CA ALA A 417 -5.06 -25.80 11.02
C ALA A 417 -5.17 -27.34 11.05
N HIS A 418 -6.28 -27.90 10.56
CA HIS A 418 -6.48 -29.35 10.48
C HIS A 418 -5.54 -30.05 9.48
N TRP A 419 -4.93 -29.33 8.53
CA TRP A 419 -3.88 -29.89 7.66
C TRP A 419 -2.57 -30.17 8.40
N PHE A 420 -2.37 -29.52 9.55
CA PHE A 420 -1.14 -29.60 10.34
C PHE A 420 -1.32 -30.42 11.63
N GLU A 421 -2.53 -30.88 11.96
CA GLU A 421 -2.80 -31.70 13.16
C GLU A 421 -2.11 -33.08 13.11
N ASP A 422 -1.79 -33.59 11.92
CA ASP A 422 -1.05 -34.85 11.74
C ASP A 422 0.48 -34.71 11.87
N GLU A 423 1.05 -33.49 11.82
CA GLU A 423 2.52 -33.30 11.95
C GLU A 423 3.00 -33.34 13.42
N GLU A 424 2.16 -32.99 14.40
CA GLU A 424 2.55 -33.06 15.82
C GLU A 424 2.68 -34.50 16.36
N VAL A 425 2.16 -35.50 15.65
CA VAL A 425 2.28 -36.92 16.05
C VAL A 425 3.59 -37.54 15.55
N GLU A 426 4.22 -37.02 14.48
CA GLU A 426 5.49 -37.54 13.96
C GLU A 426 6.74 -36.93 14.65
N ASP A 427 6.67 -35.68 15.14
CA ASP A 427 7.80 -35.06 15.85
C ASP A 427 8.03 -35.62 17.26
N GLY A 428 7.01 -36.25 17.86
CA GLY A 428 7.14 -36.97 19.14
C GLY A 428 7.82 -38.34 19.04
N ALA A 429 7.86 -38.94 17.84
CA ALA A 429 8.48 -40.25 17.61
C ALA A 429 9.95 -40.14 17.16
N HIS A 430 10.35 -39.03 16.52
CA HIS A 430 11.74 -38.80 16.11
C HIS A 430 12.63 -38.18 17.20
N ALA A 431 12.06 -37.60 18.26
CA ALA A 431 12.83 -37.11 19.41
C ALA A 431 13.31 -38.21 20.37
N GLY A 432 12.83 -39.45 20.20
CA GLY A 432 13.20 -40.61 21.04
C GLY A 432 14.36 -41.46 20.51
N GLU A 433 14.73 -41.34 19.24
CA GLU A 433 15.83 -42.13 18.63
C GLU A 433 17.10 -41.31 18.39
N ALA A 434 17.05 -39.98 18.51
CA ALA A 434 18.24 -39.12 18.39
C ALA A 434 19.00 -38.89 19.71
N ALA A 435 18.46 -39.34 20.85
CA ALA A 435 19.09 -39.18 22.17
C ALA A 435 19.93 -40.39 22.63
N ASP A 436 19.83 -41.54 21.95
CA ASP A 436 20.60 -42.76 22.27
C ASP A 436 21.84 -42.96 21.36
N GLU A 437 22.03 -42.15 20.30
CA GLU A 437 23.22 -42.21 19.43
C GLU A 437 24.33 -41.20 19.79
N GLU A 438 24.06 -40.17 20.60
CA GLU A 438 25.09 -39.21 21.07
C GLU A 438 25.71 -39.59 22.44
N ALA A 439 25.27 -40.69 23.08
CA ALA A 439 25.80 -41.14 24.36
C ALA A 439 26.86 -42.28 24.27
N ASP A 440 27.09 -42.87 23.09
CA ASP A 440 27.98 -44.02 22.91
C ASP A 440 29.28 -43.71 22.12
N GLU A 441 29.52 -42.45 21.70
CA GLU A 441 30.79 -42.04 21.05
C GLU A 441 31.79 -41.28 21.96
N GLU A 442 31.43 -40.89 23.19
CA GLU A 442 32.37 -40.26 24.15
C GLU A 442 32.95 -41.22 25.22
N ALA A 443 32.64 -42.52 25.17
CA ALA A 443 33.15 -43.52 26.13
C ALA A 443 34.07 -44.61 25.51
N GLY A 444 34.63 -44.36 24.32
CA GLY A 444 35.36 -45.35 23.52
C GLY A 444 36.83 -45.06 23.19
N GLU A 445 37.46 -44.04 23.79
CA GLU A 445 38.91 -43.81 23.60
C GLU A 445 39.59 -43.27 24.88
N GLU A 446 39.45 -43.98 25.99
CA GLU A 446 40.46 -43.99 27.07
C GLU A 446 41.23 -45.33 27.03
N ALA A 447 42.45 -45.36 26.48
CA ALA A 447 43.45 -46.42 26.73
C ALA A 447 44.83 -46.12 26.15
#